data_AF-A0A949I011-F1
#
_entry.id   AF-A0A949I011-F1
#
_cell.length_a   1.000
_cell.length_b   1.000
_cell.length_c   1.000
_cell.angle_alpha   90.00
_cell.angle_beta   90.00
_cell.angle_gamma   90.00
#
_symmetry.space_group_name_H-M   'P 1'
#
loop_
_entity.id
_entity.type
_entity.pdbx_description
1 polymer ?
#
loop_
_entity_poly.entity_id
_entity_poly.type
_entity_poly.pdbx_seq_one_letter_code
_entity_poly.pdbx_strand_id
1 'polypeptide(L)'
;MNPQALAKLDLLAAAKEAALLDSLNRHNAALQRYAAQREVLASYQERLGSLWRGGAVVRAADAIRAGQFSNHAEAAVSQLIQALAAEQAKQTECVAALAELRARRRLLQERLDSAMRLEKTIAEERAARDLPHLARNIHGKTETIA
;
A
#
# COMPACT_ATOMS: atom_id res chain seq x y z
N MET A 1 -22.52 14.40 10.28
CA MET A 1 -22.41 13.09 9.57
C MET A 1 -22.46 12.00 10.64
N ASN A 2 -23.20 10.92 10.45
CA ASN A 2 -23.39 9.89 11.49
C ASN A 2 -22.05 9.19 11.80
N PRO A 3 -21.66 8.99 13.08
CA PRO A 3 -20.41 8.30 13.47
C PRO A 3 -20.30 6.89 12.87
N GLN A 4 -21.41 6.17 12.70
CA GLN A 4 -21.42 4.85 12.06
C GLN A 4 -20.99 4.92 10.59
N ALA A 5 -21.33 5.99 9.88
CA ALA A 5 -20.92 6.19 8.50
C ALA A 5 -19.40 6.48 8.43
N LEU A 6 -18.87 7.26 9.37
CA LEU A 6 -17.43 7.54 9.47
C LEU A 6 -16.63 6.27 9.79
N ALA A 7 -17.11 5.43 10.71
CA ALA A 7 -16.47 4.16 11.04
C ALA A 7 -16.43 3.20 9.83
N LYS A 8 -17.52 3.12 9.03
CA LYS A 8 -17.54 2.34 7.80
C LYS A 8 -16.53 2.86 6.77
N LEU A 9 -16.40 4.18 6.63
CA LEU A 9 -15.42 4.78 5.73
C LEU A 9 -13.98 4.50 6.15
N ASP A 10 -13.68 4.52 7.46
CA ASP A 10 -12.35 4.15 7.95
C ASP A 10 -12.04 2.67 7.70
N LEU A 11 -13.00 1.76 7.90
CA LEU A 11 -12.82 0.34 7.59
C LEU A 11 -12.52 0.11 6.09
N LEU A 12 -13.27 0.77 5.21
CA LEU A 12 -13.01 0.72 3.76
C LEU A 12 -11.64 1.31 3.40
N ALA A 13 -11.24 2.39 4.06
CA ALA A 13 -9.93 2.99 3.85
C ALA A 13 -8.79 2.08 4.35
N ALA A 14 -8.96 1.41 5.49
CA ALA A 14 -8.01 0.43 6.02
C ALA A 14 -7.85 -0.77 5.07
N ALA A 15 -8.96 -1.29 4.52
CA ALA A 15 -8.91 -2.38 3.54
C ALA A 15 -8.16 -1.96 2.26
N LYS A 16 -8.39 -0.73 1.77
CA LYS A 16 -7.63 -0.18 0.63
C LYS A 16 -6.15 0.00 0.95
N GLU A 17 -5.81 0.41 2.17
CA GLU A 17 -4.41 0.56 2.59
C GLU A 17 -3.70 -0.79 2.60
N ALA A 18 -4.34 -1.83 3.13
CA ALA A 18 -3.81 -3.20 3.09
C ALA A 18 -3.57 -3.68 1.65
N ALA A 19 -4.53 -3.44 0.74
CA ALA A 19 -4.40 -3.80 -0.67
C ALA A 19 -3.25 -3.05 -1.38
N LEU A 20 -3.01 -1.77 -1.03
CA LEU A 20 -1.90 -0.99 -1.56
C LEU A 20 -0.55 -1.48 -1.01
N LEU A 21 -0.48 -1.84 0.28
CA LEU A 21 0.72 -2.44 0.87
C LEU A 21 1.07 -3.77 0.23
N ASP A 22 0.06 -4.62 -0.01
CA ASP A 22 0.25 -5.88 -0.72
C ASP A 22 0.75 -5.67 -2.15
N SER A 23 0.18 -4.70 -2.87
CA SER A 23 0.64 -4.32 -4.20
C SER A 23 2.09 -3.84 -4.19
N LEU A 24 2.44 -2.98 -3.23
CA LEU A 24 3.82 -2.48 -3.05
C LEU A 24 4.80 -3.62 -2.78
N ASN A 25 4.43 -4.58 -1.93
CA ASN A 25 5.25 -5.77 -1.67
C ASN A 25 5.45 -6.62 -2.94
N ARG A 26 4.41 -6.77 -3.77
CA ARG A 26 4.53 -7.48 -5.06
C ARG A 26 5.45 -6.76 -6.03
N HIS A 27 5.34 -5.43 -6.15
CA HIS A 27 6.22 -4.63 -7.00
C HIS A 27 7.67 -4.69 -6.51
N ASN A 28 7.92 -4.61 -5.20
CA ASN A 28 9.26 -4.80 -4.62
C ASN A 28 9.85 -6.16 -4.95
N ALA A 29 9.08 -7.23 -4.79
CA ALA A 29 9.52 -8.58 -5.13
C ALA A 29 9.82 -8.73 -6.63
N ALA A 30 9.02 -8.10 -7.50
CA ALA A 30 9.27 -8.08 -8.94
C ALA A 30 10.58 -7.35 -9.28
N LEU A 31 10.82 -6.17 -8.69
CA LEU A 31 12.06 -5.42 -8.86
C LEU A 31 13.29 -6.21 -8.41
N GLN A 32 13.21 -6.90 -7.26
CA GLN A 32 14.30 -7.76 -6.79
C GLN A 32 14.58 -8.92 -7.76
N ARG A 33 13.52 -9.56 -8.30
CA ARG A 33 13.66 -10.62 -9.30
C ARG A 33 14.33 -10.11 -10.58
N TYR A 34 13.93 -8.94 -11.08
CA TYR A 34 14.56 -8.35 -12.27
C TYR A 34 16.01 -7.93 -12.02
N ALA A 35 16.33 -7.41 -10.83
CA ALA A 35 17.70 -7.12 -10.45
C ALA A 35 18.58 -8.38 -10.45
N ALA A 36 18.09 -9.47 -9.88
CA ALA A 36 18.79 -10.76 -9.87
C ALA A 36 18.97 -11.32 -11.29
N GLN A 37 17.96 -11.23 -12.16
CA GLN A 37 18.07 -11.65 -13.57
C GLN A 37 19.13 -10.84 -14.32
N ARG A 38 19.21 -9.53 -14.07
CA ARG A 38 20.24 -8.67 -14.67
C ARG A 38 21.64 -9.05 -14.21
N GLU A 39 21.82 -9.37 -12.93
CA GLU A 39 23.09 -9.82 -12.38
C GLU A 39 23.55 -11.15 -13.00
N VAL A 40 22.62 -12.11 -13.15
CA VAL A 40 22.91 -13.37 -13.84
C VAL A 40 23.38 -13.13 -15.27
N LEU A 41 22.66 -12.31 -16.05
CA LEU A 41 23.06 -11.99 -17.43
C LEU A 41 24.42 -11.30 -17.49
N ALA A 42 24.68 -10.33 -16.61
CA ALA A 42 25.96 -9.63 -16.53
C ALA A 42 27.12 -10.59 -16.22
N SER A 43 26.94 -11.47 -15.23
CA SER A 43 27.97 -12.47 -14.85
C SER A 43 28.28 -13.44 -15.98
N TYR A 44 27.27 -13.83 -16.77
CA TYR A 44 27.45 -14.69 -17.94
C TYR A 44 28.19 -13.98 -19.07
N GLN A 45 27.85 -12.72 -19.34
CA GLN A 45 28.55 -11.89 -20.33
C GLN A 45 30.03 -11.70 -19.95
N GLU A 46 30.31 -11.46 -18.67
CA GLU A 46 31.68 -11.32 -18.17
C GLU A 46 32.48 -12.62 -18.34
N ARG A 47 31.90 -13.77 -17.96
CA ARG A 47 32.53 -15.09 -18.14
C ARG A 47 32.80 -15.41 -19.60
N LEU A 48 31.85 -15.13 -20.49
CA LEU A 48 32.08 -15.27 -21.93
C LEU A 48 33.23 -14.35 -22.35
N GLY A 49 33.15 -13.07 -22.05
CA GLY A 49 34.17 -12.09 -22.43
C GLY A 49 35.57 -12.37 -21.89
N SER A 50 35.70 -13.02 -20.72
CA SER A 50 37.02 -13.43 -20.18
C SER A 50 37.59 -14.63 -20.92
N LEU A 51 36.77 -15.64 -21.25
CA LEU A 51 37.19 -16.80 -22.04
C LEU A 51 37.68 -16.40 -23.43
N TRP A 52 37.01 -15.43 -24.07
CA TRP A 52 37.40 -14.89 -25.38
C TRP A 52 38.70 -14.08 -25.34
N ARG A 53 38.89 -13.25 -24.30
CA ARG A 53 40.12 -12.45 -24.13
C ARG A 53 41.34 -13.28 -23.72
N GLY A 54 41.12 -14.45 -23.13
CA GLY A 54 42.19 -15.38 -22.72
C GLY A 54 42.95 -16.05 -23.86
N GLY A 55 42.58 -15.82 -25.13
CA GLY A 55 43.28 -16.35 -26.30
C GLY A 55 43.18 -17.87 -26.48
N ALA A 56 42.23 -18.51 -25.80
CA ALA A 56 41.98 -19.93 -25.94
C ALA A 56 41.50 -20.27 -27.37
N VAL A 57 41.95 -21.40 -27.92
CA VAL A 57 41.43 -21.89 -29.21
C VAL A 57 39.98 -22.35 -29.00
N VAL A 58 39.04 -21.53 -29.47
CA VAL A 58 37.60 -21.80 -29.37
C VAL A 58 37.13 -22.56 -30.62
N ARG A 59 36.34 -23.61 -30.45
CA ARG A 59 35.75 -24.32 -31.60
C ARG A 59 34.73 -23.40 -32.29
N ALA A 60 34.65 -23.45 -33.62
CA ALA A 60 33.69 -22.63 -34.38
C ALA A 60 32.24 -22.77 -33.91
N ALA A 61 31.82 -23.97 -33.48
CA ALA A 61 30.50 -24.20 -32.91
C ALA A 61 30.25 -23.46 -31.59
N ASP A 62 31.30 -23.28 -30.76
CA ASP A 62 31.22 -22.52 -29.51
C ASP A 62 31.17 -21.02 -29.80
N ALA A 63 31.90 -20.57 -30.83
CA ALA A 63 31.86 -19.20 -31.32
C ALA A 63 30.46 -18.78 -31.79
N ILE A 64 29.81 -19.63 -32.61
CA ILE A 64 28.45 -19.38 -33.11
C ILE A 64 27.44 -19.32 -31.96
N ARG A 65 27.52 -20.27 -31.01
CA ARG A 65 26.64 -20.30 -29.83
C ARG A 65 26.80 -19.07 -28.95
N ALA A 66 28.03 -18.60 -28.74
CA ALA A 66 28.29 -17.38 -27.98
C ALA A 66 27.73 -16.14 -28.68
N GLY A 67 27.86 -16.03 -30.01
CA GLY A 67 27.26 -14.93 -30.78
C GLY A 67 25.73 -14.92 -30.69
N GLN A 68 25.08 -16.08 -30.82
CA GLN A 68 23.64 -16.21 -30.63
C GLN A 68 23.22 -15.81 -29.20
N PHE A 69 23.97 -16.28 -28.19
CA PHE A 69 23.72 -15.90 -26.81
C PHE A 69 23.82 -14.39 -26.60
N SER A 70 24.87 -13.72 -27.10
CA SER A 70 25.03 -12.27 -26.95
C SER A 70 23.85 -11.51 -27.54
N ASN A 71 23.39 -11.88 -28.73
CA ASN A 71 22.21 -11.25 -29.37
C ASN A 71 20.94 -11.45 -28.52
N HIS A 72 20.71 -12.65 -28.00
CA HIS A 72 19.56 -12.92 -27.14
C HIS A 72 19.68 -12.22 -25.77
N ALA A 73 20.89 -12.11 -25.23
CA ALA A 73 21.16 -11.44 -23.97
C ALA A 73 20.91 -9.93 -24.08
N GLU A 74 21.31 -9.28 -25.18
CA GLU A 74 21.00 -7.86 -25.42
C GLU A 74 19.49 -7.60 -25.50
N ALA A 75 18.76 -8.45 -26.22
CA ALA A 75 17.30 -8.37 -26.28
C ALA A 75 16.67 -8.56 -24.89
N ALA A 76 17.14 -9.54 -24.11
CA ALA A 76 16.68 -9.79 -22.75
C ALA A 76 16.99 -8.62 -21.81
N VAL A 77 18.17 -8.00 -21.91
CA VAL A 77 18.55 -6.82 -21.13
C VAL A 77 17.64 -5.64 -21.44
N SER A 78 17.35 -5.38 -22.72
CA SER A 78 16.42 -4.32 -23.12
C SER A 78 15.02 -4.53 -22.54
N GLN A 79 14.50 -5.77 -22.61
CA GLN A 79 13.21 -6.13 -22.01
C GLN A 79 13.22 -5.96 -20.48
N LEU A 80 14.30 -6.35 -19.81
CA LEU A 80 14.45 -6.17 -18.36
C LEU A 80 14.50 -4.70 -17.95
N ILE A 81 15.17 -3.84 -18.72
CA ILE A 81 15.21 -2.40 -18.47
C ILE A 81 13.80 -1.81 -18.58
N GLN A 82 13.05 -2.18 -19.61
CA GLN A 82 11.66 -1.73 -19.77
C GLN A 82 10.76 -2.24 -18.64
N ALA A 83 10.89 -3.51 -18.26
CA ALA A 83 10.14 -4.10 -17.15
C ALA A 83 10.47 -3.43 -15.81
N LEU A 84 11.75 -3.15 -15.54
CA LEU A 84 12.19 -2.40 -14.36
C LEU A 84 11.59 -1.01 -14.31
N ALA A 85 11.66 -0.25 -15.41
CA ALA A 85 11.09 1.09 -15.48
C ALA A 85 9.58 1.08 -15.26
N ALA A 86 8.86 0.13 -15.86
CA ALA A 86 7.42 -0.04 -15.70
C ALA A 86 7.05 -0.40 -14.24
N GLU A 87 7.76 -1.33 -13.60
CA GLU A 87 7.50 -1.70 -12.21
C GLU A 87 7.88 -0.58 -11.23
N GLN A 88 8.94 0.19 -11.50
CA GLN A 88 9.29 1.37 -10.72
C GLN A 88 8.19 2.44 -10.79
N ALA A 89 7.64 2.69 -11.99
CA ALA A 89 6.51 3.61 -12.15
C ALA A 89 5.29 3.15 -11.32
N LYS A 90 4.90 1.87 -11.40
CA LYS A 90 3.80 1.31 -10.59
C LYS A 90 4.07 1.40 -9.09
N GLN A 91 5.31 1.17 -8.66
CA GLN A 91 5.72 1.31 -7.27
C GLN A 91 5.55 2.77 -6.81
N THR A 92 6.01 3.74 -7.60
CA THR A 92 5.86 5.17 -7.28
C THR A 92 4.40 5.60 -7.20
N GLU A 93 3.56 5.12 -8.11
CA GLU A 93 2.11 5.36 -8.09
C GLU A 93 1.45 4.77 -6.83
N CYS A 94 1.80 3.53 -6.46
CA CYS A 94 1.31 2.90 -5.23
C CYS A 94 1.72 3.69 -3.98
N VAL A 95 2.98 4.16 -3.92
CA VAL A 95 3.47 4.98 -2.80
C VAL A 95 2.70 6.29 -2.69
N ALA A 96 2.47 6.98 -3.82
CA ALA A 96 1.68 8.22 -3.86
C ALA A 96 0.24 7.99 -3.40
N ALA A 97 -0.42 6.94 -3.93
CA ALA A 97 -1.78 6.57 -3.55
C ALA A 97 -1.90 6.24 -2.05
N LEU A 98 -0.88 5.57 -1.49
CA LEU A 98 -0.84 5.22 -0.08
C LEU A 98 -0.63 6.44 0.82
N ALA A 99 0.21 7.39 0.42
CA ALA A 99 0.38 8.66 1.12
C ALA A 99 -0.94 9.47 1.15
N GLU A 100 -1.62 9.56 0.02
CA GLU A 100 -2.91 10.23 -0.09
C GLU A 100 -3.99 9.55 0.78
N LEU A 101 -4.05 8.22 0.74
CA LEU A 101 -5.00 7.45 1.54
C LEU A 101 -4.77 7.65 3.05
N ARG A 102 -3.50 7.66 3.49
CA ARG A 102 -3.15 7.93 4.89
C ARG A 102 -3.54 9.34 5.32
N ALA A 103 -3.35 10.34 4.46
CA ALA A 103 -3.83 11.70 4.73
C ALA A 103 -5.35 11.74 4.88
N ARG A 104 -6.09 11.07 3.99
CA ARG A 104 -7.55 10.95 4.07
C ARG A 104 -8.01 10.23 5.33
N ARG A 105 -7.32 9.17 5.77
CA ARG A 105 -7.64 8.46 7.02
C ARG A 105 -7.46 9.34 8.26
N ARG A 106 -6.38 10.12 8.32
CA ARG A 106 -6.18 11.10 9.42
C ARG A 106 -7.33 12.09 9.50
N LEU A 107 -7.75 12.65 8.36
CA LEU A 107 -8.90 13.57 8.30
C LEU A 107 -10.22 12.90 8.71
N LEU A 108 -10.44 11.63 8.33
CA LEU A 108 -11.61 10.87 8.77
C LEU A 108 -11.60 10.63 10.29
N GLN A 109 -10.44 10.35 10.86
CA GLN A 109 -10.27 10.13 12.29
C GLN A 109 -10.52 11.41 13.09
N GLU A 110 -9.98 12.55 12.66
CA GLU A 110 -10.28 13.86 13.26
C GLU A 110 -11.78 14.19 13.22
N ARG A 111 -12.45 13.87 12.11
CA ARG A 111 -13.91 14.03 11.97
C ARG A 111 -14.70 13.09 12.87
N LEU A 112 -14.22 11.87 13.07
CA LEU A 112 -14.85 10.91 13.98
C LEU A 112 -14.71 11.36 15.43
N ASP A 113 -13.52 11.79 15.84
CA ASP A 113 -13.26 12.30 17.19
C ASP A 113 -14.10 13.52 17.51
N SER A 114 -14.19 14.48 16.58
CA SER A 114 -15.05 15.66 16.73
C SER A 114 -16.55 15.30 16.78
N ALA A 115 -17.02 14.36 15.95
CA ALA A 115 -18.39 13.89 16.00
C ALA A 115 -18.72 13.20 17.33
N MET A 116 -17.83 12.35 17.85
CA MET A 116 -18.00 11.68 19.13
C MET A 116 -18.03 12.66 20.30
N ARG A 117 -17.16 13.69 20.29
CA ARG A 117 -17.18 14.76 21.31
C ARG A 117 -18.51 15.50 21.29
N LEU A 118 -19.03 15.83 20.11
CA LEU A 118 -20.30 16.55 19.95
C LEU A 118 -21.51 15.70 20.38
N GLU A 119 -21.50 14.40 20.08
CA GLU A 119 -22.53 13.48 20.59
C GLU A 119 -22.50 13.37 22.11
N LYS A 120 -21.30 13.32 22.70
CA LYS A 120 -21.15 13.30 24.16
C LYS A 120 -21.70 14.57 24.81
N THR A 121 -21.37 15.75 24.28
CA THR A 121 -21.91 17.01 24.82
C THR A 121 -23.43 17.09 24.69
N ILE A 122 -23.99 16.65 23.55
CA ILE A 122 -25.46 16.61 23.37
C ILE A 122 -26.11 15.62 24.34
N ALA A 123 -25.49 14.47 24.60
CA ALA A 123 -26.00 13.50 25.56
C ALA A 123 -25.97 14.05 27.00
N GLU A 124 -24.91 14.76 27.38
CA GLU A 124 -24.79 15.45 28.67
C GLU A 124 -25.84 16.55 28.82
N GLU A 125 -26.08 17.37 27.79
CA GLU A 125 -27.12 18.41 27.78
C GLU A 125 -28.53 17.82 27.89
N ARG A 126 -28.80 16.70 27.21
CA ARG A 126 -30.08 15.98 27.33
C ARG A 126 -30.27 15.42 28.73
N ALA A 127 -29.26 14.77 29.29
CA ALA A 127 -29.30 14.26 30.66
C ALA A 127 -29.52 15.40 31.69
N ALA A 128 -28.87 16.55 31.51
CA ALA A 128 -29.06 17.74 32.33
C ALA A 128 -30.48 18.31 32.23
N ARG A 129 -31.09 18.27 31.04
CA ARG A 129 -32.47 18.71 30.81
C ARG A 129 -33.51 17.75 31.38
N ASP A 130 -33.26 16.44 31.33
CA ASP A 130 -34.20 15.42 31.79
C ASP A 130 -34.21 15.25 33.32
N LEU A 131 -33.09 15.58 33.99
CA LEU A 131 -32.95 15.60 35.46
C LEU A 131 -34.11 16.29 36.22
N PRO A 132 -34.50 17.55 35.89
CA PRO A 132 -35.62 18.21 36.56
C PRO A 132 -36.99 17.57 36.27
N HIS A 133 -37.19 16.96 35.10
CA HIS A 133 -38.45 16.26 34.78
C HIS A 133 -38.59 14.94 35.55
N LEU A 134 -37.49 14.22 35.77
CA LEU A 134 -37.46 13.02 36.62
C LEU A 134 -37.71 13.36 38.09
N ALA A 135 -37.09 14.42 38.62
CA ALA A 135 -37.31 14.87 39.99
C ALA A 135 -38.78 15.28 40.25
N ARG A 136 -39.42 15.95 39.28
CA ARG A 136 -40.83 16.36 39.38
C ARG A 136 -41.82 15.19 39.35
N ASN A 137 -41.54 14.16 38.54
CA ASN A 137 -42.36 12.94 38.48
C ASN A 137 -42.25 12.07 39.74
N ILE A 138 -41.16 12.16 40.49
CA ILE A 138 -40.99 11.47 41.77
C ILE A 138 -41.80 12.18 42.87
N HIS A 139 -41.76 13.51 42.93
CA HIS A 139 -42.55 14.29 43.89
C HIS A 139 -44.07 14.24 43.64
N GLY A 140 -44.50 14.22 42.37
CA GLY A 140 -45.92 14.13 42.03
C GLY A 140 -46.57 12.78 42.39
N LYS A 141 -45.80 11.68 42.43
CA LYS A 141 -46.30 10.34 42.81
C LYS A 141 -46.42 10.16 44.33
N THR A 142 -45.68 10.91 45.13
CA THR A 142 -45.77 10.84 46.60
C THR A 142 -46.97 11.58 47.16
N GLU A 143 -47.58 12.50 46.41
CA GLU A 143 -48.76 13.26 46.84
C GLU A 143 -50.10 12.57 46.49
N THR A 144 -50.10 11.51 45.66
CA THR A 144 -51.34 10.82 45.22
C THR A 144 -51.69 9.57 46.04
N ILE A 145 -51.01 9.31 47.16
CA ILE A 145 -51.22 8.12 48.03
C ILE A 145 -51.82 8.50 49.40
N ALA A 146 -52.32 9.72 49.58
CA ALA A 146 -53.05 10.12 50.79
C ALA A 146 -54.57 10.03 50.61
#